data_AF-A0A838GK41-F1
#
_entry.id   AF-A0A838GK41-F1
#
_cell.length_a   1.000
_cell.length_b   1.000
_cell.length_c   1.000
_cell.angle_alpha   90.00
_cell.angle_beta   90.00
_cell.angle_gamma   90.00
#
_symmetry.space_group_name_H-M   'P 1'
#
loop_
_entity.id
_entity.type
_entity.pdbx_description
1 polymer ?
#
loop_
_entity_poly.entity_id
_entity_poly.type
_entity_poly.pdbx_seq_one_letter_code
_entity_poly.pdbx_strand_id
1 'polypeptide(L)'
;MSRRLQILLDEERYERVAAIATVRQISVAAVIRDAIDRSLAEPDDRRRAAAARDILNAPPMDVPERVEDLVAELNEIRSRRA
;
A
#
# COMPACT_ATOMS: atom_id res chain seq x y z
N MET A 1 -3.26 -15.73 -15.72
CA MET A 1 -2.24 -16.56 -16.39
C MET A 1 -0.86 -16.17 -15.88
N SER A 2 0.05 -17.12 -15.66
CA SER A 2 1.44 -16.85 -15.25
C SER A 2 2.41 -17.11 -16.40
N ARG A 3 3.50 -16.32 -16.48
CA ARG A 3 4.61 -16.53 -17.43
C ARG A 3 5.93 -16.57 -16.65
N ARG A 4 6.88 -17.40 -17.10
CA ARG A 4 8.22 -17.48 -16.50
C ARG A 4 9.16 -16.51 -17.21
N LEU A 5 9.80 -15.65 -16.45
CA LEU A 5 10.81 -14.69 -16.91
C LEU A 5 12.17 -15.07 -16.30
N GLN A 6 13.24 -14.92 -17.09
CA GLN A 6 14.61 -14.97 -16.59
C GLN A 6 15.23 -13.59 -16.80
N ILE A 7 15.85 -13.04 -15.75
CA ILE A 7 16.55 -11.76 -15.78
C ILE A 7 17.96 -11.96 -15.23
N LEU A 8 18.95 -11.29 -15.83
CA LEU A 8 20.31 -11.28 -15.32
C LEU A 8 20.49 -10.07 -14.40
N LEU A 9 21.02 -10.31 -13.20
CA LEU A 9 21.41 -9.27 -12.26
C LEU A 9 22.93 -9.35 -12.07
N ASP A 10 23.57 -8.18 -11.92
CA ASP A 10 24.93 -8.16 -11.37
C ASP A 10 24.91 -8.51 -9.88
N GLU A 11 26.09 -8.81 -9.34
CA GLU A 11 26.26 -9.26 -7.96
C GLU A 11 25.70 -8.24 -6.96
N GLU A 12 26.03 -6.96 -7.14
CA GLU A 12 25.58 -5.89 -6.24
C GLU A 12 24.04 -5.82 -6.17
N ARG A 13 23.35 -5.90 -7.32
CA ARG A 13 21.88 -5.93 -7.36
C ARG A 13 21.33 -7.19 -6.74
N TYR A 14 21.94 -8.34 -6.99
CA TYR A 14 21.51 -9.61 -6.40
C TYR A 14 21.61 -9.57 -4.87
N GLU A 15 22.77 -9.17 -4.33
CA GLU A 15 23.01 -9.03 -2.89
C GLU A 15 21.99 -8.12 -2.23
N ARG A 16 21.68 -6.97 -2.84
CA ARG A 16 20.68 -6.03 -2.31
C ARG A 16 19.30 -6.67 -2.20
N VAL A 17 18.86 -7.42 -3.21
CA VAL A 17 17.56 -8.10 -3.18
C VAL A 17 17.58 -9.27 -2.21
N ALA A 18 18.68 -10.03 -2.14
CA ALA A 18 18.87 -11.14 -1.22
C ALA A 18 18.85 -10.70 0.26
N ALA A 19 19.45 -9.55 0.57
CA ALA A 19 19.41 -8.95 1.90
C ALA A 19 17.96 -8.62 2.31
N ILE A 20 17.19 -7.99 1.42
CA ILE A 20 15.77 -7.68 1.68
C ILE A 20 14.94 -8.96 1.86
N ALA A 21 15.17 -9.97 1.02
CA ALA A 21 14.51 -11.26 1.09
C ALA A 21 14.75 -11.94 2.45
N THR A 22 16.00 -11.90 2.93
CA THR A 22 16.42 -12.45 4.23
C THR A 22 15.74 -11.73 5.38
N VAL A 23 15.78 -10.40 5.41
CA VAL A 23 15.14 -9.58 6.47
C VAL A 23 13.64 -9.84 6.56
N ARG A 24 12.98 -10.08 5.42
CA ARG A 24 11.55 -10.31 5.34
C ARG A 24 11.14 -11.79 5.41
N GLN A 25 12.11 -12.71 5.49
CA GLN A 25 11.89 -14.16 5.44
C GLN A 25 11.03 -14.63 4.24
N ILE A 26 11.25 -14.03 3.07
CA ILE A 26 10.56 -14.39 1.82
C ILE A 26 11.56 -14.70 0.71
N SER A 27 11.10 -15.30 -0.38
CA SER A 27 11.97 -15.56 -1.54
C SER A 27 12.40 -14.28 -2.26
N VAL A 28 13.60 -14.30 -2.86
CA VAL A 28 14.08 -13.25 -3.79
C VAL A 28 13.04 -12.97 -4.89
N ALA A 29 12.40 -14.02 -5.42
CA ALA A 29 11.37 -13.88 -6.44
C ALA A 29 10.12 -13.12 -5.94
N ALA A 30 9.76 -13.27 -4.67
CA ALA A 30 8.67 -12.51 -4.05
C ALA A 30 9.04 -11.03 -3.93
N VAL A 31 10.26 -10.71 -3.50
CA VAL A 31 10.75 -9.32 -3.44
C VAL A 31 10.72 -8.65 -4.81
N ILE A 32 11.15 -9.36 -5.86
CA ILE A 32 11.13 -8.84 -7.24
C ILE A 32 9.69 -8.58 -7.69
N ARG A 33 8.76 -9.52 -7.46
CA ARG A 33 7.34 -9.32 -7.79
C ARG A 33 6.75 -8.11 -7.08
N ASP A 34 6.95 -7.99 -5.77
CA ASP A 34 6.46 -6.85 -4.99
C ASP A 34 7.03 -5.51 -5.48
N ALA A 35 8.29 -5.50 -5.93
CA ALA A 35 8.92 -4.31 -6.49
C ALA A 35 8.29 -3.95 -7.85
N ILE A 36 8.06 -4.94 -8.71
CA ILE A 36 7.37 -4.77 -9.99
C ILE A 36 5.97 -4.21 -9.75
N ASP A 37 5.18 -4.85 -8.89
CA ASP A 37 3.80 -4.45 -8.59
C ASP A 37 3.72 -3.00 -8.09
N ARG A 38 4.65 -2.61 -7.21
CA ARG A 38 4.74 -1.21 -6.73
C ARG A 38 5.16 -0.23 -7.82
N SER A 39 6.07 -0.61 -8.70
CA SER A 39 6.58 0.26 -9.76
C SER A 39 5.58 0.46 -10.90
N LEU A 40 4.80 -0.58 -11.21
CA LEU A 40 3.81 -0.63 -12.27
C LEU A 40 2.40 -0.27 -11.78
N ALA A 41 2.21 -0.04 -10.47
CA ALA A 41 0.95 0.44 -9.94
C ALA A 41 0.47 1.66 -10.74
N GLU A 42 -0.78 1.61 -11.18
CA GLU A 42 -1.42 2.68 -11.94
C GLU A 42 -1.39 3.98 -11.10
N PRO A 43 -1.42 5.17 -11.74
CA PRO A 43 -1.42 6.44 -11.03
C PRO A 43 -2.55 6.55 -9.99
N ASP A 44 -3.72 5.93 -10.26
CA ASP A 44 -4.84 5.89 -9.33
C ASP A 44 -4.55 5.00 -8.10
N ASP A 45 -3.90 3.85 -8.31
CA ASP A 45 -3.49 2.96 -7.22
C ASP A 45 -2.42 3.60 -6.32
N ARG A 46 -1.48 4.36 -6.91
CA ARG A 46 -0.50 5.13 -6.14
C ARG A 46 -1.17 6.22 -5.30
N ARG A 47 -2.15 6.94 -5.87
CA ARG A 47 -2.92 7.95 -5.14
C ARG A 47 -3.70 7.34 -3.99
N ARG A 48 -4.35 6.20 -4.21
CA ARG A 48 -5.05 5.46 -3.14
C ARG A 48 -4.10 4.99 -2.05
N ALA A 49 -2.93 4.46 -2.42
CA ALA A 49 -1.91 4.03 -1.46
C ALA A 49 -1.35 5.20 -0.63
N ALA A 50 -1.19 6.39 -1.24
CA ALA A 50 -0.80 7.60 -0.53
C ALA A 50 -1.92 8.05 0.45
N ALA A 51 -3.16 8.16 -0.02
CA ALA A 51 -4.30 8.52 0.82
C ALA A 51 -4.49 7.53 1.99
N ALA A 52 -4.28 6.23 1.77
CA ALA A 52 -4.34 5.25 2.84
C ALA A 52 -3.25 5.47 3.89
N ARG A 53 -2.02 5.81 3.48
CA ARG A 53 -0.94 6.18 4.41
C ARG A 53 -1.27 7.44 5.20
N ASP A 54 -1.84 8.45 4.55
CA ASP A 54 -2.23 9.69 5.21
C ASP A 54 -3.30 9.42 6.29
N ILE A 55 -4.29 8.57 5.98
CA ILE A 55 -5.32 8.15 6.94
C ILE A 55 -4.70 7.37 8.11
N LEU A 56 -3.81 6.42 7.83
CA LEU A 56 -3.19 5.59 8.88
C LEU A 56 -2.23 6.36 9.78
N ASN A 57 -1.60 7.42 9.26
CA ASN A 57 -0.69 8.29 10.01
C ASN A 57 -1.39 9.49 10.64
N ALA A 58 -2.70 9.67 10.40
CA ALA A 58 -3.44 10.78 10.97
C ALA A 58 -3.47 10.66 12.51
N PRO A 59 -3.35 11.79 13.23
CA PRO A 59 -3.55 11.78 14.67
C PRO A 59 -4.97 11.29 14.99
N PRO A 60 -5.17 10.61 16.13
CA PRO A 60 -6.50 10.29 16.61
C PRO A 60 -7.36 11.54 16.62
N MET A 61 -8.55 11.44 16.05
CA MET A 61 -9.54 12.51 16.07
C MET A 61 -10.60 12.22 17.13
N ASP A 62 -11.10 13.28 17.76
CA ASP A 62 -12.25 13.16 18.63
C ASP A 62 -13.46 12.68 17.81
N VAL A 63 -14.07 11.59 18.25
CA VAL A 63 -15.27 11.00 17.66
C VAL A 63 -16.38 10.98 18.70
N PRO A 64 -17.65 11.14 18.30
CA PRO A 64 -18.77 11.00 19.22
C PRO A 64 -18.72 9.66 19.96
N GLU A 65 -19.08 9.65 21.24
CA GLU A 65 -19.06 8.45 22.08
C GLU A 65 -20.01 7.37 21.56
N ARG A 66 -21.08 7.77 20.88
CA ARG A 66 -22.09 6.88 20.32
C ARG A 66 -21.96 6.77 18.81
N VAL A 67 -22.07 5.55 18.32
CA VAL A 67 -22.00 5.25 16.88
C VAL A 67 -23.13 5.93 16.10
N GLU A 68 -24.33 6.03 16.70
CA GLU A 68 -25.48 6.65 16.04
C GLU A 68 -25.23 8.13 15.70
N ASP A 69 -24.57 8.86 16.60
CA ASP A 69 -24.27 10.28 16.44
C ASP A 69 -23.22 10.49 15.34
N LEU A 70 -22.19 9.64 15.30
CA LEU A 70 -21.19 9.65 14.23
C LEU A 70 -21.81 9.35 12.86
N VAL A 71 -22.74 8.38 12.78
CA VAL A 71 -23.44 8.06 11.54
C VAL A 71 -24.31 9.22 11.07
N ALA A 72 -25.00 9.91 11.99
CA ALA A 72 -25.80 11.09 11.67
C ALA A 72 -24.92 12.23 11.11
N GLU A 73 -23.79 12.51 11.75
CA GLU A 73 -22.82 13.52 11.29
C GLU A 73 -22.28 13.20 9.89
N LEU A 74 -21.87 11.95 9.64
CA LEU A 74 -21.37 11.52 8.33
C LEU A 74 -22.41 11.66 7.23
N ASN A 75 -23.68 11.38 7.53
CA ASN A 75 -24.78 11.54 6.57
C ASN A 75 -25.02 13.01 6.23
N GLU A 76 -24.94 13.91 7.21
CA GLU A 76 -25.03 15.36 6.98
C GLU A 76 -23.87 15.90 6.13
N ILE A 77 -22.65 15.43 6.36
CA ILE A 77 -21.49 15.80 5.54
C ILE A 77 -21.68 15.33 4.09
N ARG A 78 -22.18 14.11 3.89
CA ARG A 78 -22.38 13.52 2.56
C ARG A 78 -23.50 14.21 1.78
N SER A 79 -24.60 14.58 2.45
CA SER A 79 -25.72 15.27 1.81
C SER A 79 -25.37 16.69 1.35
N ARG A 80 -24.46 17.38 2.06
CA ARG A 80 -23.94 18.71 1.69
C ARG A 80 -23.00 18.71 0.48
N ARG A 81 -22.49 17.54 0.08
CA ARG A 81 -21.47 17.39 -0.97
C ARG A 81 -22.06 16.91 -2.32
N ALA A 82 -23.36 16.57 -2.34
CA ALA A 82 -24.14 16.24 -3.52
C ALA A 82 -24.76 17.50 -4.13
#